data_AF-A0A5N5KJM6-F1
#
_entry.id   AF-A0A5N5KJM6-F1
#
_cell.length_a   1.000
_cell.length_b   1.000
_cell.length_c   1.000
_cell.angle_alpha   90.00
_cell.angle_beta   90.00
_cell.angle_gamma   90.00
#
_symmetry.space_group_name_H-M   'P 1'
#
loop_
_entity.id
_entity.type
_entity.pdbx_description
1 polymer ?
#
loop_
_entity_poly.entity_id
_entity_poly.type
_entity_poly.pdbx_seq_one_letter_code
_entity_poly.pdbx_strand_id
1 'polypeptide(L)'
;MDSSDLIHLCVCVCVCVCVCVCVMNNLEKAVSAAHTYLQRNPGDPLISKNMNFYKSLFDIEEYLVDQEEKKHETLFLKAVLLYNAGDFSRSVRMMEEVCVEYLRVYDECVSACEGLYEVQEVKDFYHTLAGFFMEVMRCKVRCEEDLTPNVGGFFVEKFVATIYHYMQFAYYKLNDVIKAAPCALSYLLFDPDDQVMQQNVAYYKFHRKQWGLREEEFKPRPEALRYFNQTTKQKELLEFAHNYLQTDDEDVVSSEESPALSSPDEEFDGVGDYEESFLAEWWQEPKTKGDTGEAE
;
A
#
# COMPACT_ATOMS: atom_id res chain seq x y z
N MET A 1 1.91 -12.80 -13.17
CA MET A 1 3.31 -12.33 -13.00
C MET A 1 3.41 -11.66 -11.65
N ASP A 2 4.22 -12.20 -10.75
CA ASP A 2 4.31 -11.75 -9.36
C ASP A 2 5.02 -10.37 -9.26
N SER A 3 4.75 -9.51 -8.26
CA SER A 3 5.52 -8.23 -8.13
C SER A 3 7.02 -8.48 -7.89
N SER A 4 7.36 -9.60 -7.26
CA SER A 4 8.73 -10.10 -7.17
C SER A 4 9.27 -10.53 -8.54
N ASP A 5 8.42 -11.07 -9.44
CA ASP A 5 8.78 -11.29 -10.85
C ASP A 5 8.87 -9.99 -11.61
N LEU A 6 8.13 -8.93 -11.25
CA LEU A 6 8.19 -7.61 -11.88
C LEU A 6 9.43 -6.83 -11.44
N ILE A 7 9.86 -6.97 -10.17
CA ILE A 7 11.16 -6.49 -9.68
C ILE A 7 12.28 -7.35 -10.24
N HIS A 8 12.14 -8.67 -10.34
CA HIS A 8 13.10 -9.52 -11.05
C HIS A 8 13.10 -9.24 -12.56
N LEU A 9 11.96 -8.85 -13.16
CA LEU A 9 11.87 -8.41 -14.55
C LEU A 9 12.54 -7.05 -14.68
N CYS A 10 12.32 -6.08 -13.80
CA CYS A 10 13.01 -4.79 -13.81
C CYS A 10 14.50 -4.95 -13.54
N VAL A 11 14.93 -5.81 -12.61
CA VAL A 11 16.32 -6.17 -12.36
C VAL A 11 16.94 -6.85 -13.59
N CYS A 12 16.28 -7.84 -14.18
CA CYS A 12 16.71 -8.49 -15.41
C CYS A 12 16.66 -7.53 -16.60
N VAL A 13 15.70 -6.63 -16.71
CA VAL A 13 15.52 -5.68 -17.81
C VAL A 13 16.53 -4.57 -17.67
N CYS A 14 16.79 -3.99 -16.50
CA CYS A 14 17.82 -2.98 -16.30
C CYS A 14 19.23 -3.54 -16.49
N VAL A 15 19.52 -4.77 -16.02
CA VAL A 15 20.80 -5.43 -16.27
C VAL A 15 20.93 -5.84 -17.74
N CYS A 16 19.89 -6.42 -18.36
CA CYS A 16 19.90 -6.75 -19.79
C CYS A 16 19.97 -5.51 -20.67
N VAL A 17 19.28 -4.42 -20.32
CA VAL A 17 19.31 -3.13 -21.03
C VAL A 17 20.67 -2.49 -20.84
N CYS A 18 21.26 -2.48 -19.64
CA CYS A 18 22.61 -1.97 -19.42
C CYS A 18 23.63 -2.73 -20.28
N VAL A 19 23.60 -4.06 -20.28
CA VAL A 19 24.51 -4.89 -21.10
C VAL A 19 24.24 -4.71 -22.60
N CYS A 20 22.97 -4.71 -23.03
CA CYS A 20 22.59 -4.60 -24.45
C CYS A 20 22.89 -3.20 -25.02
N VAL A 21 22.61 -2.14 -24.26
CA VAL A 21 22.87 -0.75 -24.66
C VAL A 21 24.38 -0.46 -24.71
N CYS A 22 25.16 -1.08 -23.82
CA CYS A 22 26.63 -0.99 -23.86
C CYS A 22 27.19 -1.66 -25.13
N VAL A 23 26.62 -2.80 -25.54
CA VAL A 23 26.95 -3.46 -26.82
C VAL A 23 26.53 -2.62 -28.04
N MET A 24 25.49 -1.78 -27.91
CA MET A 24 25.03 -0.85 -28.95
C MET A 24 25.79 0.50 -28.97
N ASN A 25 26.87 0.63 -28.19
CA ASN A 25 27.73 1.83 -28.12
C ASN A 25 27.00 3.13 -27.72
N ASN A 26 25.91 3.03 -26.95
CA ASN A 26 25.21 4.19 -26.40
C ASN A 26 25.51 4.31 -24.90
N LEU A 27 26.67 4.88 -24.58
CA LEU A 27 27.18 4.95 -23.21
C LEU A 27 26.29 5.77 -22.27
N GLU A 28 25.65 6.83 -22.77
CA GLU A 28 24.77 7.72 -22.00
C GLU A 28 23.58 6.96 -21.39
N LYS A 29 22.88 6.16 -22.20
CA LYS A 29 21.76 5.33 -21.73
C LYS A 29 22.21 4.17 -20.86
N ALA A 30 23.42 3.65 -21.09
CA ALA A 30 23.99 2.61 -20.24
C ALA A 30 24.30 3.15 -18.83
N VAL A 31 24.77 4.40 -18.73
CA VAL A 31 24.97 5.10 -17.46
C VAL A 31 23.66 5.30 -16.72
N SER A 32 22.61 5.81 -17.38
CA SER A 32 21.31 6.03 -16.72
C SER A 32 20.68 4.72 -16.24
N ALA A 33 20.76 3.65 -17.05
CA ALA A 33 20.25 2.33 -16.68
C ALA A 33 21.05 1.71 -15.52
N ALA A 34 22.39 1.82 -15.55
CA ALA A 34 23.24 1.35 -14.46
C ALA A 34 23.00 2.15 -13.17
N HIS A 35 22.80 3.46 -13.27
CA HIS A 35 22.50 4.33 -12.14
C HIS A 35 21.16 3.94 -11.49
N THR A 36 20.10 3.82 -12.29
CA THR A 36 18.77 3.37 -11.88
C THR A 36 18.85 2.03 -11.12
N TYR A 37 19.58 1.06 -11.67
CA TYR A 37 19.76 -0.25 -11.03
C TYR A 37 20.48 -0.16 -9.67
N LEU A 38 21.56 0.62 -9.61
CA LEU A 38 22.37 0.78 -8.40
C LEU A 38 21.62 1.52 -7.29
N GLN A 39 20.60 2.31 -7.61
CA GLN A 39 19.74 2.91 -6.58
C GLN A 39 19.14 1.82 -5.71
N ARG A 40 18.47 0.82 -6.29
CA ARG A 40 17.84 -0.27 -5.52
C ARG A 40 18.81 -1.38 -5.10
N ASN A 41 19.92 -1.53 -5.81
CA ASN A 41 20.91 -2.58 -5.58
C ASN A 41 22.33 -2.00 -5.39
N PRO A 42 22.57 -1.23 -4.31
CA PRO A 42 23.86 -0.54 -4.12
C PRO A 42 25.04 -1.49 -3.90
N GLY A 43 24.78 -2.75 -3.53
CA GLY A 43 25.79 -3.77 -3.27
C GLY A 43 26.23 -4.60 -4.47
N ASP A 44 25.67 -4.38 -5.68
CA ASP A 44 26.00 -5.21 -6.84
C ASP A 44 27.44 -4.94 -7.36
N PRO A 45 28.35 -5.92 -7.33
CA PRO A 45 29.74 -5.73 -7.69
C PRO A 45 29.97 -5.64 -9.20
N LEU A 46 29.07 -6.17 -10.03
CA LEU A 46 29.18 -6.16 -11.49
C LEU A 46 28.81 -4.79 -12.05
N ILE A 47 27.64 -4.28 -11.66
CA ILE A 47 27.17 -2.97 -12.15
C ILE A 47 27.99 -1.83 -11.56
N SER A 48 28.48 -1.96 -10.31
CA SER A 48 29.41 -0.98 -9.73
C SER A 48 30.72 -0.88 -10.53
N LYS A 49 31.25 -2.02 -11.02
CA LYS A 49 32.43 -2.01 -11.90
C LYS A 49 32.14 -1.35 -13.24
N ASN A 50 30.99 -1.64 -13.85
CA ASN A 50 30.56 -0.99 -15.09
C ASN A 50 30.40 0.52 -14.92
N MET A 51 29.82 0.96 -13.80
CA MET A 51 29.69 2.38 -13.47
C MET A 51 31.05 3.07 -13.32
N ASN A 52 32.01 2.44 -12.66
CA ASN A 52 33.38 2.96 -12.56
C ASN A 52 34.09 3.02 -13.93
N PHE A 53 33.83 2.05 -14.80
CA PHE A 53 34.29 2.08 -16.18
C PHE A 53 33.70 3.27 -16.95
N TYR A 54 32.39 3.53 -16.84
CA TYR A 54 31.78 4.70 -17.48
C TYR A 54 32.36 6.03 -16.97
N LYS A 55 32.56 6.17 -15.65
CA LYS A 55 33.22 7.35 -15.03
C LYS A 55 34.64 7.60 -15.58
N SER A 56 35.33 6.57 -16.04
CA SER A 56 36.69 6.69 -16.59
C SER A 56 36.72 7.18 -18.04
N LEU A 57 35.59 7.12 -18.76
CA LEU A 57 35.51 7.42 -20.18
C LEU A 57 35.11 8.88 -20.45
N PHE A 58 34.14 9.41 -19.71
CA PHE A 58 33.62 10.77 -19.89
C PHE A 58 32.97 11.30 -18.60
N ASP A 59 32.64 12.59 -18.59
CA ASP A 59 31.89 13.19 -17.49
C ASP A 59 30.43 12.69 -17.52
N ILE A 60 30.03 11.95 -16.49
CA ILE A 60 28.75 11.26 -16.44
C ILE A 60 27.68 12.00 -15.64
N GLU A 61 28.01 13.14 -14.99
CA GLU A 61 27.10 13.81 -14.03
C GLU A 61 25.73 14.15 -14.64
N GLU A 62 25.70 14.58 -15.90
CA GLU A 62 24.47 14.91 -16.63
C GLU A 62 23.56 13.69 -16.90
N TYR A 63 24.13 12.48 -16.92
CA TYR A 63 23.44 11.25 -17.30
C TYR A 63 23.06 10.38 -16.10
N LEU A 64 23.35 10.82 -14.88
CA LEU A 64 22.95 10.17 -13.62
C LEU A 64 21.47 10.41 -13.31
N VAL A 65 20.60 9.97 -14.21
CA VAL A 65 19.14 10.07 -14.08
C VAL A 65 18.60 8.70 -13.70
N ASP A 66 17.85 8.66 -12.60
CA ASP A 66 17.05 7.50 -12.23
C ASP A 66 15.76 7.49 -13.07
N GLN A 67 15.59 6.46 -13.89
CA GLN A 67 14.44 6.31 -14.78
C GLN A 67 13.23 5.66 -14.10
N GLU A 68 13.43 5.05 -12.93
CA GLU A 68 12.37 4.44 -12.12
C GLU A 68 11.94 5.35 -10.96
N GLU A 69 12.51 6.56 -10.86
CA GLU A 69 12.20 7.53 -9.81
C GLU A 69 10.71 7.90 -9.82
N LYS A 70 10.05 7.71 -8.68
CA LYS A 70 8.63 8.04 -8.52
C LYS A 70 8.47 9.51 -8.15
N LYS A 71 7.35 10.11 -8.59
CA LYS A 71 7.05 11.52 -8.32
C LYS A 71 7.07 11.87 -6.83
N HIS A 72 6.50 11.02 -5.97
CA HIS A 72 6.47 11.27 -4.53
C HIS A 72 7.88 11.25 -3.89
N GLU A 73 8.84 10.49 -4.44
CA GLU A 73 10.23 10.45 -3.96
C GLU A 73 10.91 11.81 -4.20
N THR A 74 10.80 12.36 -5.42
CA THR A 74 11.37 13.68 -5.75
C THR A 74 10.77 14.80 -4.89
N LEU A 75 9.45 14.74 -4.63
CA LEU A 75 8.74 15.73 -3.84
C LEU A 75 9.15 15.63 -2.37
N PHE A 76 9.28 14.41 -1.85
CA PHE A 76 9.72 14.15 -0.49
C PHE A 76 11.12 14.67 -0.26
N LEU A 77 12.04 14.38 -1.18
CA LEU A 77 13.41 14.89 -1.15
C LEU A 77 13.48 16.40 -1.05
N LYS A 78 12.75 17.10 -1.93
CA LYS A 78 12.68 18.57 -1.91
C LYS A 78 12.06 19.08 -0.60
N ALA A 79 11.03 18.42 -0.09
CA ALA A 79 10.38 18.80 1.17
C ALA A 79 11.33 18.66 2.38
N VAL A 80 12.15 17.60 2.41
CA VAL A 80 13.18 17.37 3.45
C VAL A 80 14.32 18.38 3.34
N LEU A 81 14.77 18.73 2.12
CA LEU A 81 15.78 19.77 1.93
C LEU A 81 15.30 21.13 2.46
N LEU A 82 14.04 21.50 2.18
CA LEU A 82 13.43 22.73 2.72
C LEU A 82 13.26 22.68 4.24
N TYR A 83 12.91 21.51 4.78
CA TYR A 83 12.82 21.29 6.22
C TYR A 83 14.16 21.55 6.91
N ASN A 84 15.24 20.99 6.37
CA ASN A 84 16.59 21.17 6.90
C ASN A 84 17.12 22.59 6.70
N ALA A 85 16.67 23.29 5.66
CA ALA A 85 16.94 24.72 5.45
C ALA A 85 16.13 25.64 6.40
N GLY A 86 15.17 25.11 7.15
CA GLY A 86 14.31 25.86 8.08
C GLY A 86 13.10 26.53 7.43
N ASP A 87 12.83 26.31 6.14
CA ASP A 87 11.62 26.78 5.47
C ASP A 87 10.47 25.78 5.70
N PHE A 88 9.93 25.81 6.92
CA PHE A 88 8.84 24.92 7.34
C PHE A 88 7.55 25.16 6.56
N SER A 89 7.31 26.39 6.09
CA SER A 89 6.08 26.74 5.36
C SER A 89 6.04 26.10 3.97
N ARG A 90 7.14 26.15 3.22
CA ARG A 90 7.21 25.45 1.93
C ARG A 90 7.36 23.96 2.11
N SER A 91 8.15 23.53 3.10
CA SER A 91 8.34 22.11 3.42
C SER A 91 6.99 21.43 3.70
N VAL A 92 6.15 21.99 4.58
CA VAL A 92 4.87 21.37 4.92
C VAL A 92 3.93 21.30 3.72
N ARG A 93 3.88 22.34 2.87
CA ARG A 93 3.07 22.30 1.64
C ARG A 93 3.51 21.17 0.71
N MET A 94 4.81 21.01 0.52
CA MET A 94 5.34 19.91 -0.29
C MET A 94 5.09 18.55 0.37
N MET A 95 5.18 18.45 1.70
CA MET A 95 4.93 17.21 2.44
C MET A 95 3.46 16.76 2.33
N GLU A 96 2.51 17.70 2.33
CA GLU A 96 1.09 17.42 2.06
C GLU A 96 0.89 16.91 0.62
N GLU A 97 1.57 17.51 -0.36
CA GLU A 97 1.56 17.02 -1.76
C GLU A 97 2.14 15.60 -1.87
N VAL A 98 3.21 15.29 -1.14
CA VAL A 98 3.79 13.93 -1.05
C VAL A 98 2.78 12.95 -0.48
N CYS A 99 2.08 13.32 0.59
CA CYS A 99 1.07 12.46 1.20
C CYS A 99 -0.03 12.08 0.21
N VAL A 100 -0.58 13.08 -0.50
CA VAL A 100 -1.62 12.87 -1.51
C VAL A 100 -1.10 11.99 -2.66
N GLU A 101 0.09 12.28 -3.18
CA GLU A 101 0.65 11.55 -4.31
C GLU A 101 1.02 10.11 -3.94
N TYR A 102 1.57 9.89 -2.75
CA TYR A 102 1.87 8.54 -2.27
C TYR A 102 0.59 7.71 -2.13
N LEU A 103 -0.45 8.25 -1.48
CA LEU A 103 -1.73 7.54 -1.32
C LEU A 103 -2.39 7.23 -2.67
N ARG A 104 -2.27 8.14 -3.65
CA ARG A 104 -2.74 7.91 -5.02
C ARG A 104 -2.02 6.73 -5.68
N VAL A 105 -0.68 6.73 -5.62
CA VAL A 105 0.14 5.66 -6.20
C VAL A 105 -0.08 4.31 -5.48
N TYR A 106 -0.33 4.35 -4.17
CA TYR A 106 -0.71 3.18 -3.39
C TYR A 106 -2.05 2.59 -3.84
N ASP A 107 -3.08 3.43 -3.99
CA ASP A 107 -4.39 3.00 -4.47
C ASP A 107 -4.28 2.40 -5.89
N GLU A 108 -3.46 2.99 -6.77
CA GLU A 108 -3.18 2.44 -8.11
C GLU A 108 -2.48 1.08 -8.07
N CYS A 109 -1.50 0.89 -7.18
CA CYS A 109 -0.84 -0.40 -6.99
C CYS A 109 -1.82 -1.48 -6.53
N VAL A 110 -2.65 -1.17 -5.53
CA VAL A 110 -3.65 -2.11 -5.00
C VAL A 110 -4.68 -2.50 -6.07
N SER A 111 -5.12 -1.55 -6.89
CA SER A 111 -6.04 -1.82 -7.99
C SER A 111 -5.39 -2.66 -9.11
N ALA A 112 -4.10 -2.46 -9.39
CA ALA A 112 -3.39 -3.22 -10.42
C ALA A 112 -3.26 -4.72 -10.06
N CYS A 113 -3.25 -5.06 -8.77
CA CYS A 113 -3.14 -6.44 -8.31
C CYS A 113 -4.31 -7.36 -8.70
N GLU A 114 -5.48 -6.81 -9.02
CA GLU A 114 -6.68 -7.62 -9.31
C GLU A 114 -6.66 -8.27 -10.70
N GLY A 115 -5.72 -7.90 -11.58
CA GLY A 115 -5.64 -8.35 -12.98
C GLY A 115 -4.43 -9.22 -13.37
N LEU A 116 -3.57 -9.58 -12.43
CA LEU A 116 -2.23 -10.14 -12.74
C LEU A 116 -2.13 -11.68 -12.79
N TYR A 117 -3.23 -12.40 -12.57
CA TYR A 117 -3.20 -13.86 -12.50
C TYR A 117 -3.61 -14.51 -13.82
N GLU A 118 -2.65 -15.17 -14.45
CA GLU A 118 -2.89 -16.12 -15.53
C GLU A 118 -3.08 -17.50 -14.91
N VAL A 119 -4.27 -18.09 -15.08
CA VAL A 119 -4.56 -19.42 -14.57
C VAL A 119 -3.74 -20.45 -15.35
N GLN A 120 -2.67 -20.96 -14.74
CA GLN A 120 -1.76 -21.91 -15.40
C GLN A 120 -2.32 -23.34 -15.40
N GLU A 121 -2.98 -23.76 -14.30
CA GLU A 121 -3.61 -25.07 -14.18
C GLU A 121 -4.95 -24.94 -13.45
N VAL A 122 -6.02 -25.48 -14.06
CA VAL A 122 -7.34 -25.57 -13.43
C VAL A 122 -7.46 -26.94 -12.79
N LYS A 123 -7.42 -27.01 -11.46
CA LYS A 123 -7.82 -28.20 -10.70
C LYS A 123 -9.33 -28.14 -10.48
N ASP A 124 -9.76 -27.88 -9.24
CA ASP A 124 -11.12 -27.51 -8.89
C ASP A 124 -11.31 -26.00 -8.87
N PHE A 125 -12.51 -25.54 -9.23
CA PHE A 125 -12.87 -24.11 -9.27
C PHE A 125 -12.56 -23.41 -7.94
N TYR A 126 -12.98 -24.00 -6.81
CA TYR A 126 -12.79 -23.39 -5.48
C TYR A 126 -11.33 -23.33 -5.05
N HIS A 127 -10.55 -24.38 -5.33
CA HIS A 127 -9.11 -24.38 -5.03
C HIS A 127 -8.36 -23.35 -5.88
N THR A 128 -8.70 -23.28 -7.17
CA THR A 128 -8.12 -22.28 -8.09
C THR A 128 -8.47 -20.85 -7.67
N LEU A 129 -9.71 -20.63 -7.21
CA LEU A 129 -10.17 -19.34 -6.69
C LEU A 129 -9.45 -18.97 -5.38
N ALA A 130 -9.23 -19.92 -4.47
CA ALA A 130 -8.49 -19.69 -3.24
C ALA A 130 -7.02 -19.33 -3.52
N GLY A 131 -6.37 -20.04 -4.45
CA GLY A 131 -5.02 -19.70 -4.92
C GLY A 131 -4.94 -18.31 -5.55
N PHE A 132 -5.89 -17.98 -6.44
CA PHE A 132 -6.00 -16.63 -7.00
C PHE A 132 -6.11 -15.55 -5.92
N PHE A 133 -6.99 -15.76 -4.95
CA PHE A 133 -7.19 -14.80 -3.86
C PHE A 133 -5.93 -14.61 -3.02
N MET A 134 -5.21 -15.69 -2.71
CA MET A 134 -3.91 -15.61 -2.02
C MET A 134 -2.90 -14.76 -2.80
N GLU A 135 -2.77 -14.97 -4.11
CA GLU A 135 -1.85 -14.18 -4.95
C GLU A 135 -2.24 -12.70 -5.02
N VAL A 136 -3.54 -12.41 -5.20
CA VAL A 136 -4.04 -11.02 -5.20
C VAL A 136 -3.74 -10.35 -3.86
N MET A 137 -4.00 -11.04 -2.74
CA MET A 137 -3.72 -10.51 -1.41
C MET A 137 -2.22 -10.31 -1.16
N ARG A 138 -1.38 -11.23 -1.64
CA ARG A 138 0.07 -11.09 -1.56
C ARG A 138 0.57 -9.87 -2.34
N CYS A 139 0.08 -9.68 -3.57
CA CYS A 139 0.38 -8.49 -4.37
C CYS A 139 -0.04 -7.21 -3.64
N LYS A 140 -1.27 -7.16 -3.10
CA LYS A 140 -1.79 -5.98 -2.39
C LYS A 140 -0.95 -5.63 -1.16
N VAL A 141 -0.51 -6.61 -0.38
CA VAL A 141 0.34 -6.38 0.80
C VAL A 141 1.74 -5.92 0.40
N ARG A 142 2.32 -6.47 -0.69
CA ARG A 142 3.65 -6.05 -1.19
C ARG A 142 3.70 -4.62 -1.72
N CYS A 143 2.56 -3.99 -2.06
CA CYS A 143 2.54 -2.59 -2.48
C CYS A 143 3.23 -1.64 -1.49
N GLU A 144 3.17 -1.90 -0.17
CA GLU A 144 3.88 -1.06 0.82
C GLU A 144 5.40 -1.19 0.68
N GLU A 145 5.90 -2.41 0.45
CA GLU A 145 7.33 -2.68 0.25
C GLU A 145 7.81 -2.14 -1.11
N ASP A 146 7.07 -2.40 -2.19
CA ASP A 146 7.41 -1.99 -3.56
C ASP A 146 7.43 -0.46 -3.76
N LEU A 147 6.60 0.25 -2.98
CA LEU A 147 6.50 1.70 -2.94
C LEU A 147 7.39 2.35 -1.87
N THR A 148 8.22 1.57 -1.16
CA THR A 148 9.19 2.15 -0.23
C THR A 148 10.15 3.07 -1.00
N PRO A 149 10.19 4.36 -0.66
CA PRO A 149 10.92 5.32 -1.45
C PRO A 149 12.41 5.15 -1.25
N ASN A 150 13.15 5.28 -2.35
CA ASN A 150 14.58 5.21 -2.35
C ASN A 150 15.19 6.59 -2.58
N VAL A 151 15.96 7.05 -1.61
CA VAL A 151 16.65 8.33 -1.68
C VAL A 151 18.15 8.07 -1.72
N GLY A 152 18.73 8.09 -2.92
CA GLY A 152 20.18 7.97 -3.10
C GLY A 152 20.77 6.68 -2.54
N GLY A 153 20.02 5.57 -2.59
CA GLY A 153 20.41 4.26 -2.05
C GLY A 153 19.95 4.00 -0.61
N PHE A 154 19.24 4.92 0.02
CA PHE A 154 18.65 4.74 1.35
C PHE A 154 17.14 4.58 1.25
N PHE A 155 16.64 3.45 1.76
CA PHE A 155 15.21 3.18 1.86
C PHE A 155 14.64 3.84 3.12
N VAL A 156 13.53 4.57 2.97
CA VAL A 156 12.83 5.19 4.11
C VAL A 156 11.76 4.22 4.61
N GLU A 157 12.11 3.44 5.63
CA GLU A 157 11.17 2.57 6.32
C GLU A 157 10.03 3.37 6.96
N LYS A 158 8.83 2.76 7.04
CA LYS A 158 7.62 3.39 7.60
C LYS A 158 7.31 4.76 6.97
N PHE A 159 7.41 4.86 5.65
CA PHE A 159 7.36 6.14 4.92
C PHE A 159 6.15 7.03 5.29
N VAL A 160 4.95 6.46 5.38
CA VAL A 160 3.73 7.22 5.75
C VAL A 160 3.86 7.84 7.14
N ALA A 161 4.40 7.10 8.11
CA ALA A 161 4.70 7.62 9.44
C ALA A 161 5.71 8.78 9.33
N THR A 162 6.80 8.61 8.59
CA THR A 162 7.81 9.65 8.39
C THR A 162 7.22 10.95 7.83
N ILE A 163 6.31 10.89 6.85
CA ILE A 163 5.61 12.07 6.31
C ILE A 163 4.85 12.79 7.45
N TYR A 164 4.07 12.06 8.27
CA TYR A 164 3.33 12.65 9.39
C TYR A 164 4.22 13.24 10.47
N HIS A 165 5.39 12.64 10.74
CA HIS A 165 6.39 13.20 11.64
C HIS A 165 6.89 14.56 11.15
N TYR A 166 7.30 14.66 9.88
CA TYR A 166 7.74 15.94 9.31
C TYR A 166 6.62 16.99 9.31
N MET A 167 5.40 16.61 8.93
CA MET A 167 4.25 17.53 8.95
C MET A 167 3.95 18.03 10.36
N GLN A 168 3.93 17.14 11.36
CA GLN A 168 3.71 17.50 12.76
C GLN A 168 4.71 18.54 13.25
N PHE A 169 6.00 18.31 13.04
CA PHE A 169 7.03 19.24 13.47
C PHE A 169 6.96 20.57 12.71
N ALA A 170 6.76 20.53 11.39
CA ALA A 170 6.66 21.74 10.59
C ALA A 170 5.47 22.60 11.02
N TYR A 171 4.29 22.01 11.22
CA TYR A 171 3.12 22.73 11.72
C TYR A 171 3.33 23.29 13.13
N TYR A 172 4.01 22.55 14.01
CA TYR A 172 4.38 23.06 15.32
C TYR A 172 5.30 24.28 15.24
N LYS A 173 6.32 24.26 14.37
CA LYS A 173 7.21 25.42 14.16
C LYS A 173 6.51 26.62 13.55
N LEU A 174 5.44 26.40 12.79
CA LEU A 174 4.58 27.45 12.25
C LEU A 174 3.49 27.92 13.23
N ASN A 175 3.48 27.40 14.47
CA ASN A 175 2.49 27.72 15.49
C ASN A 175 1.05 27.28 15.11
N ASP A 176 0.90 26.34 14.17
CA ASP A 176 -0.38 25.76 13.74
C ASP A 176 -0.61 24.41 14.43
N VAL A 177 -0.90 24.44 15.72
CA VAL A 177 -1.10 23.21 16.51
C VAL A 177 -2.42 22.51 16.18
N ILE A 178 -3.39 23.23 15.59
CA ILE A 178 -4.65 22.67 15.10
C ILE A 178 -4.38 21.58 14.07
N LYS A 179 -3.38 21.79 13.19
CA LYS A 179 -2.95 20.76 12.22
C LYS A 179 -1.86 19.84 12.75
N ALA A 180 -1.01 20.30 13.66
CA ALA A 180 0.06 19.48 14.23
C ALA A 180 -0.46 18.30 15.07
N ALA A 181 -1.50 18.51 15.89
CA ALA A 181 -2.01 17.48 16.79
C ALA A 181 -2.62 16.26 16.05
N PRO A 182 -3.46 16.44 15.00
CA PRO A 182 -3.90 15.33 14.15
C PRO A 182 -2.75 14.59 13.47
N CYS A 183 -1.70 15.28 13.01
CA CYS A 183 -0.52 14.64 12.41
C CYS A 183 0.24 13.76 13.41
N ALA A 184 0.39 14.22 14.65
CA ALA A 184 1.01 13.44 15.72
C ALA A 184 0.23 12.14 16.02
N LEU A 185 -1.10 12.23 16.00
CA LEU A 185 -1.97 11.07 16.20
C LEU A 185 -1.97 10.12 14.98
N SER A 186 -1.92 10.67 13.76
CA SER A 186 -1.74 9.88 12.55
C SER A 186 -0.42 9.11 12.55
N TYR A 187 0.66 9.70 13.05
CA TYR A 187 1.94 9.00 13.22
C TYR A 187 1.81 7.80 14.17
N LEU A 188 1.19 8.01 15.34
CA LEU A 188 1.01 6.97 16.36
C LEU A 188 0.13 5.79 15.91
N LEU A 189 -0.62 5.91 14.81
CA LEU A 189 -1.29 4.74 14.20
C LEU A 189 -0.27 3.73 13.68
N PHE A 190 0.84 4.20 13.10
CA PHE A 190 1.86 3.36 12.47
C PHE A 190 2.98 2.98 13.44
N ASP A 191 3.26 3.84 14.42
CA ASP A 191 4.27 3.59 15.45
C ASP A 191 3.74 3.96 16.85
N PRO A 192 2.93 3.08 17.47
CA PRO A 192 2.31 3.38 18.75
C PRO A 192 3.32 3.39 19.90
N ASP A 193 4.49 2.76 19.76
CA ASP A 193 5.49 2.60 20.82
C ASP A 193 6.47 3.77 20.92
N ASP A 194 6.41 4.73 19.98
CA ASP A 194 7.27 5.91 19.98
C ASP A 194 6.97 6.85 21.16
N GLN A 195 7.82 6.77 22.18
CA GLN A 195 7.72 7.59 23.40
C GLN A 195 7.79 9.09 23.13
N VAL A 196 8.55 9.54 22.12
CA VAL A 196 8.70 10.96 21.80
C VAL A 196 7.39 11.49 21.24
N MET A 197 6.76 10.76 20.33
CA MET A 197 5.48 11.18 19.78
C MET A 197 4.35 11.10 20.80
N GLN A 198 4.35 10.09 21.68
CA GLN A 198 3.41 10.04 22.82
C GLN A 198 3.52 11.27 23.73
N GLN A 199 4.74 11.71 24.04
CA GLN A 199 5.00 12.91 24.82
C GLN A 199 4.51 14.18 24.09
N ASN A 200 4.71 14.27 22.78
CA ASN A 200 4.20 15.39 21.96
C ASN A 200 2.67 15.48 22.01
N VAL A 201 1.97 14.34 21.90
CA VAL A 201 0.50 14.31 22.03
C VAL A 201 0.06 14.70 23.45
N ALA A 202 0.75 14.22 24.49
CA ALA A 202 0.47 14.62 25.86
C ALA A 202 0.66 16.12 26.07
N TYR A 203 1.70 16.70 25.46
CA TYR A 203 1.95 18.14 25.47
C TYR A 203 0.79 18.93 24.83
N TYR A 204 0.29 18.52 23.66
CA TYR A 204 -0.87 19.15 23.03
C TYR A 204 -2.14 19.02 23.87
N LYS A 205 -2.37 17.86 24.49
CA LYS A 205 -3.51 17.65 25.40
C LYS A 205 -3.44 18.56 26.63
N PHE A 206 -2.26 18.71 27.22
CA PHE A 206 -2.05 19.56 28.40
C PHE A 206 -2.32 21.04 28.09
N HIS A 207 -1.82 21.53 26.95
CA HIS A 207 -2.00 22.93 26.54
C HIS A 207 -3.29 23.19 25.75
N ARG A 208 -4.19 22.22 25.65
CA ARG A 208 -5.44 22.31 24.86
C ARG A 208 -6.21 23.61 25.01
N LYS A 209 -6.44 24.07 26.25
CA LYS A 209 -7.21 25.30 26.53
C LYS A 209 -6.50 26.57 26.02
N GLN A 210 -5.17 26.60 26.10
CA GLN A 210 -4.36 27.73 25.68
C GLN A 210 -4.34 27.87 24.15
N TRP A 211 -4.38 26.74 23.43
CA TRP A 211 -4.29 26.69 21.96
C TRP A 211 -5.67 26.56 21.28
N GLY A 212 -6.76 26.54 22.05
CA GLY A 212 -8.12 26.44 21.50
C GLY A 212 -8.45 25.11 20.83
N LEU A 213 -7.76 24.02 21.19
CA LEU A 213 -7.97 22.70 20.60
C LEU A 213 -9.28 22.07 21.12
N ARG A 214 -10.10 21.51 20.22
CA ARG A 214 -11.33 20.77 20.55
C ARG A 214 -11.02 19.27 20.54
N GLU A 215 -12.01 18.43 20.84
CA GLU A 215 -11.82 16.97 20.76
C GLU A 215 -11.58 16.48 19.33
N GLU A 216 -12.06 17.23 18.34
CA GLU A 216 -11.95 16.87 16.92
C GLU A 216 -10.49 16.84 16.46
N GLU A 217 -9.68 17.77 16.96
CA GLU A 217 -8.25 17.84 16.65
C GLU A 217 -7.42 16.76 17.38
N PHE A 218 -8.05 15.99 18.26
CA PHE A 218 -7.45 14.79 18.89
C PHE A 218 -7.90 13.49 18.21
N LYS A 219 -8.16 13.55 16.91
CA LYS A 219 -8.36 12.37 16.07
C LYS A 219 -7.27 12.31 14.99
N PRO A 220 -6.80 11.11 14.61
CA PRO A 220 -5.97 10.95 13.42
C PRO A 220 -6.69 11.51 12.20
N ARG A 221 -5.92 11.97 11.22
CA ARG A 221 -6.46 12.43 9.95
C ARG A 221 -7.21 11.30 9.21
N PRO A 222 -8.32 11.61 8.53
CA PRO A 222 -9.16 10.59 7.89
C PRO A 222 -8.42 9.80 6.81
N GLU A 223 -7.53 10.44 6.05
CA GLU A 223 -6.71 9.78 5.02
C GLU A 223 -5.72 8.77 5.62
N ALA A 224 -5.10 9.10 6.76
CA ALA A 224 -4.21 8.20 7.49
C ALA A 224 -4.97 6.99 8.03
N LEU A 225 -6.15 7.24 8.61
CA LEU A 225 -7.00 6.21 9.18
C LEU A 225 -7.52 5.26 8.11
N ARG A 226 -7.93 5.78 6.94
CA ARG A 226 -8.33 4.97 5.78
C ARG A 226 -7.20 4.04 5.36
N TYR A 227 -6.01 4.60 5.14
CA TYR A 227 -4.83 3.84 4.73
C TYR A 227 -4.48 2.76 5.76
N PHE A 228 -4.39 3.12 7.05
CA PHE A 228 -4.09 2.18 8.14
C PHE A 228 -5.10 1.03 8.23
N ASN A 229 -6.40 1.33 8.15
CA ASN A 229 -7.43 0.30 8.20
C ASN A 229 -7.33 -0.63 6.98
N GLN A 230 -7.07 -0.09 5.80
CA GLN A 230 -6.92 -0.87 4.57
C GLN A 230 -5.69 -1.79 4.62
N THR A 231 -4.51 -1.26 4.96
CA THR A 231 -3.27 -2.03 5.05
C THR A 231 -3.36 -3.12 6.12
N THR A 232 -3.93 -2.78 7.28
CA THR A 232 -4.09 -3.74 8.39
C THR A 232 -5.02 -4.87 7.97
N LYS A 233 -6.18 -4.55 7.37
CA LYS A 233 -7.13 -5.56 6.90
C LYS A 233 -6.55 -6.44 5.79
N GLN A 234 -5.73 -5.87 4.90
CA GLN A 234 -5.05 -6.62 3.85
C GLN A 234 -4.06 -7.64 4.44
N LYS A 235 -3.27 -7.24 5.44
CA LYS A 235 -2.34 -8.12 6.14
C LYS A 235 -3.06 -9.23 6.91
N GLU A 236 -4.10 -8.88 7.69
CA GLU A 236 -4.93 -9.85 8.41
C GLU A 236 -5.54 -10.90 7.46
N LEU A 237 -6.05 -10.45 6.31
CA LEU A 237 -6.69 -11.33 5.34
C LEU A 237 -5.68 -12.23 4.62
N LEU A 238 -4.46 -11.73 4.34
CA LEU A 238 -3.37 -12.55 3.81
C LEU A 238 -2.93 -13.60 4.84
N GLU A 239 -2.80 -13.24 6.11
CA GLU A 239 -2.46 -14.16 7.19
C GLU A 239 -3.55 -15.23 7.38
N PHE A 240 -4.83 -14.83 7.36
CA PHE A 240 -5.95 -15.77 7.34
C PHE A 240 -5.87 -16.73 6.16
N ALA A 241 -5.60 -16.23 4.96
CA ALA A 241 -5.47 -17.07 3.77
C ALA A 241 -4.30 -18.06 3.90
N HIS A 242 -3.16 -17.63 4.44
CA HIS A 242 -2.03 -18.51 4.71
C HIS A 242 -2.37 -19.63 5.71
N ASN A 243 -3.11 -19.31 6.78
CA ASN A 243 -3.42 -20.29 7.83
C ASN A 243 -4.51 -21.29 7.45
N TYR A 244 -5.45 -20.93 6.57
CA TYR A 244 -6.66 -21.74 6.32
C TYR A 244 -6.86 -22.18 4.85
N LEU A 245 -6.19 -21.54 3.90
CA LEU A 245 -6.32 -21.87 2.46
C LEU A 245 -5.09 -22.59 1.91
N GLN A 246 -4.01 -22.70 2.69
CA GLN A 246 -2.89 -23.57 2.34
C GLN A 246 -3.33 -25.03 2.49
N THR A 247 -3.19 -25.78 1.41
CA THR A 247 -3.42 -27.21 1.37
C THR A 247 -2.20 -27.93 1.94
N ASP A 248 -2.14 -28.08 3.25
CA ASP A 248 -1.32 -29.12 3.86
C ASP A 248 -2.24 -30.10 4.61
N ASP A 249 -2.02 -31.37 4.30
CA ASP A 249 -2.62 -32.59 4.85
C ASP A 249 -4.04 -32.94 4.37
N GLU A 250 -4.14 -33.28 3.07
CA GLU A 250 -4.86 -34.50 2.70
C GLU A 250 -4.14 -35.66 3.42
N ASP A 251 -4.49 -35.89 4.68
CA ASP A 251 -4.31 -37.19 5.31
C ASP A 251 -4.97 -38.18 4.35
N VAL A 252 -4.14 -38.99 3.69
CA VAL A 252 -4.56 -40.06 2.80
C VAL A 252 -5.58 -40.87 3.58
N VAL A 253 -6.86 -40.69 3.26
CA VAL A 253 -7.92 -41.54 3.81
C VAL A 253 -7.62 -42.92 3.25
N SER A 254 -6.98 -43.76 4.08
CA SER A 254 -6.73 -45.15 3.77
C SER A 254 -8.03 -45.75 3.29
N SER A 255 -7.98 -46.35 2.11
CA SER A 255 -9.08 -47.06 1.50
C SER A 255 -9.42 -48.30 2.33
N GLU A 256 -10.10 -48.10 3.46
CA GLU A 256 -10.70 -49.17 4.24
C GLU A 256 -12.22 -48.94 4.28
N GLU A 257 -12.87 -49.76 3.46
CA GLU A 257 -14.26 -50.20 3.53
C GLU A 257 -15.36 -49.14 3.32
N SER A 258 -15.73 -48.97 2.06
CA SER A 258 -17.02 -48.42 1.63
C SER A 258 -18.19 -49.27 2.15
N PRO A 259 -19.08 -48.74 3.02
CA PRO A 259 -20.42 -49.29 3.17
C PRO A 259 -21.29 -48.78 2.02
N ALA A 260 -22.19 -49.65 1.55
CA ALA A 260 -23.02 -49.43 0.37
C ALA A 260 -23.81 -48.11 0.37
N LEU A 261 -23.87 -47.52 -0.82
CA LEU A 261 -24.66 -46.35 -1.19
C LEU A 261 -26.15 -46.57 -0.90
N SER A 262 -26.71 -45.84 0.07
CA SER A 262 -28.15 -45.52 0.13
C SER A 262 -28.35 -44.07 -0.32
N SER A 263 -29.33 -43.82 -1.18
CA SER A 263 -29.58 -42.51 -1.80
C SER A 263 -29.89 -41.42 -0.75
N PRO A 264 -29.40 -40.17 -0.91
CA PRO A 264 -29.63 -39.08 0.06
C PRO A 264 -31.07 -38.54 0.14
N ASP A 265 -31.97 -38.95 -0.75
CA ASP A 265 -33.24 -38.26 -0.95
C ASP A 265 -34.40 -38.74 -0.04
N GLU A 266 -34.18 -39.71 0.85
CA GLU A 266 -35.24 -40.23 1.74
C GLU A 266 -35.42 -39.44 3.05
N GLU A 267 -34.53 -38.50 3.38
CA GLU A 267 -34.64 -37.70 4.62
C GLU A 267 -35.37 -36.35 4.44
N PHE A 268 -35.65 -35.94 3.19
CA PHE A 268 -36.25 -34.63 2.88
C PHE A 268 -37.71 -34.70 2.37
N ASP A 269 -38.45 -35.76 2.72
CA ASP A 269 -39.90 -35.87 2.41
C ASP A 269 -40.81 -35.48 3.60
N GLY A 270 -40.23 -34.88 4.64
CA GLY A 270 -40.98 -34.27 5.74
C GLY A 270 -41.43 -32.84 5.38
N VAL A 271 -42.72 -32.55 5.49
CA VAL A 271 -43.27 -31.18 5.36
C VAL A 271 -42.62 -30.29 6.43
N GLY A 272 -41.65 -29.46 6.04
CA GLY A 272 -41.02 -28.48 6.93
C GLY A 272 -41.98 -27.34 7.27
N ASP A 273 -42.08 -27.02 8.55
CA ASP A 273 -42.86 -25.91 9.12
C ASP A 273 -42.08 -24.58 9.07
N TYR A 274 -41.60 -24.20 7.89
CA TYR A 274 -40.83 -22.97 7.74
C TYR A 274 -41.77 -21.74 7.88
N GLU A 275 -41.76 -21.11 9.05
CA GLU A 275 -42.34 -19.79 9.27
C GLU A 275 -41.45 -18.72 8.59
N GLU A 276 -41.81 -18.30 7.38
CA GLU A 276 -41.24 -17.09 6.77
C GLU A 276 -41.75 -15.84 7.50
N SER A 277 -40.96 -15.28 8.42
CA SER A 277 -41.15 -13.89 8.82
C SER A 277 -39.81 -13.24 9.17
N PHE A 278 -39.20 -12.51 8.23
CA PHE A 278 -38.53 -11.25 8.59
C PHE A 278 -38.07 -10.34 7.44
N LEU A 279 -37.99 -10.75 6.17
CA LEU A 279 -37.23 -9.95 5.20
C LEU A 279 -37.85 -9.80 3.80
N ALA A 280 -39.06 -9.24 3.72
CA ALA A 280 -39.65 -8.81 2.44
C ALA A 280 -40.45 -7.51 2.56
N GLU A 281 -39.83 -6.41 3.00
CA GLU A 281 -40.51 -5.11 3.00
C GLU A 281 -39.56 -3.90 2.86
N TRP A 282 -38.57 -3.99 1.96
CA TRP A 282 -37.61 -2.90 1.75
C TRP A 282 -37.40 -2.49 0.27
N TRP A 283 -38.39 -2.69 -0.60
CA TRP A 283 -38.28 -2.27 -2.02
C TRP A 283 -39.60 -1.80 -2.66
N GLN A 284 -40.35 -0.90 -2.01
CA GLN A 284 -41.38 -0.13 -2.74
C GLN A 284 -41.19 1.38 -2.56
N GLU A 285 -40.81 2.03 -3.65
CA GLU A 285 -40.68 3.49 -3.78
C GLU A 285 -42.05 4.21 -3.65
N PRO A 286 -42.07 5.45 -3.13
CA PRO A 286 -43.31 6.20 -2.95
C PRO A 286 -43.73 6.90 -4.25
N LYS A 287 -44.94 6.62 -4.74
CA LYS A 287 -45.57 7.40 -5.82
C LYS A 287 -46.74 8.26 -5.31
N THR A 288 -46.50 9.56 -5.48
CA THR A 288 -47.40 10.64 -5.90
C THR A 288 -48.22 11.47 -4.89
N LYS A 289 -47.94 12.78 -4.98
CA LYS A 289 -48.62 14.00 -4.53
C LYS A 289 -50.09 14.12 -4.98
N GLY A 290 -50.93 14.64 -4.07
CA GLY A 290 -52.01 15.64 -4.25
C GLY A 290 -53.28 15.21 -5.02
N ASP A 291 -54.46 15.79 -4.83
CA ASP A 291 -55.05 16.72 -3.86
C ASP A 291 -56.59 16.69 -4.07
N THR A 292 -57.34 17.05 -3.02
CA THR A 292 -58.76 17.47 -2.95
C THR A 292 -59.91 16.61 -3.49
N GLY A 293 -60.94 16.46 -2.63
CA GLY A 293 -62.33 16.35 -3.06
C GLY A 293 -63.22 15.53 -2.13
N GLU A 294 -63.94 16.20 -1.22
CA GLU A 294 -65.06 15.64 -0.46
C GLU A 294 -66.17 15.10 -1.38
N ALA A 295 -66.88 14.04 -0.94
CA ALA A 295 -68.33 13.94 -1.03
C ALA A 295 -68.86 12.78 -0.17
N GLU A 296 -69.79 13.17 0.72
CA GLU A 296 -70.82 12.41 1.48
C GLU A 296 -70.41 11.44 2.61
#